data_AF-A0A250V2W0-F1
#
_entry.id   AF-A0A250V2W0-F1
#
_cell.length_a   1.000
_cell.length_b   1.000
_cell.length_c   1.000
_cell.angle_alpha   90.00
_cell.angle_beta   90.00
_cell.angle_gamma   90.00
#
_symmetry.space_group_name_H-M   'P 1'
#
loop_
_entity.id
_entity.type
_entity.pdbx_description
1 polymer ?
#
loop_
_entity_poly.entity_id
_entity_poly.type
_entity_poly.pdbx_seq_one_letter_code
_entity_poly.pdbx_strand_id
1 'polypeptide(L)'
;MTESGFVAVTVPGLQTIVDAFRTQWPGLRPYKGRFGAQPAAHVTVAMGADNPTAAAHVRAAIGSLLPLHTRATAVQLVVPTEEGWQPRFTVPLGVPDGP
;
A
#
# COMPACT_ATOMS: atom_id res chain seq x y z
N MET A 1 -4.20 -11.64 -0.92
CA MET A 1 -5.51 -11.57 -0.24
C MET A 1 -5.52 -10.28 0.56
N THR A 2 -6.51 -9.40 0.37
CA THR A 2 -6.75 -8.29 1.31
C THR A 2 -7.48 -8.86 2.52
N GLU A 3 -7.01 -8.54 3.71
CA GLU A 3 -7.63 -8.95 4.96
C GLU A 3 -9.05 -8.39 5.12
N SER A 4 -9.89 -9.09 5.87
CA SER A 4 -11.19 -8.59 6.34
C SER A 4 -11.04 -7.25 7.05
N GLY A 5 -12.04 -6.38 6.91
CA GLY A 5 -12.03 -5.04 7.52
C GLY A 5 -11.32 -3.96 6.69
N PHE A 6 -10.72 -4.32 5.55
CA PHE A 6 -10.07 -3.36 4.65
C PHE A 6 -10.84 -3.21 3.33
N VAL A 7 -10.92 -1.96 2.88
CA VAL A 7 -11.26 -1.65 1.50
C VAL A 7 -10.01 -1.05 0.86
N ALA A 8 -9.59 -1.65 -0.25
CA ALA A 8 -8.38 -1.26 -0.96
C ALA A 8 -8.62 -1.18 -2.46
N VAL A 9 -7.87 -0.31 -3.12
CA VAL A 9 -7.82 -0.15 -4.58
C VAL A 9 -6.47 -0.65 -5.05
N THR A 10 -6.44 -1.58 -6.01
CA THR A 10 -5.19 -2.10 -6.56
C THR A 10 -4.48 -1.03 -7.40
N VAL A 11 -3.15 -1.02 -7.35
CA VAL A 11 -2.30 -0.12 -8.13
C VAL A 11 -1.25 -0.95 -8.87
N PRO A 12 -1.62 -1.64 -9.96
CA PRO A 12 -0.73 -2.57 -10.64
C PRO A 12 0.60 -1.95 -11.10
N GLY A 13 0.59 -0.65 -11.44
CA GLY A 13 1.79 0.08 -11.86
C GLY A 13 2.90 0.19 -10.79
N LEU A 14 2.61 -0.12 -9.51
CA LEU A 14 3.61 -0.15 -8.45
C LEU A 14 4.03 -1.58 -8.04
N GLN A 15 3.50 -2.61 -8.70
CA GLN A 15 3.76 -4.00 -8.31
C GLN A 15 5.24 -4.36 -8.39
N THR A 16 5.95 -3.90 -9.42
CA THR A 16 7.40 -4.17 -9.57
C THR A 16 8.20 -3.65 -8.38
N ILE A 17 7.82 -2.50 -7.80
CA ILE A 17 8.49 -1.97 -6.60
C ILE A 17 8.20 -2.88 -5.41
N VAL A 18 6.93 -3.27 -5.20
CA VAL A 18 6.56 -4.20 -4.11
C VAL A 18 7.33 -5.52 -4.23
N ASP A 19 7.40 -6.09 -5.43
CA ASP A 19 8.12 -7.33 -5.69
C ASP A 19 9.64 -7.19 -5.42
N ALA A 20 10.25 -6.07 -5.81
CA ALA A 20 11.66 -5.80 -5.55
C ALA A 20 11.97 -5.79 -4.03
N PHE A 21 11.13 -5.13 -3.22
CA PHE A 21 11.26 -5.16 -1.75
C PHE A 21 11.07 -6.58 -1.18
N ARG A 22 10.13 -7.36 -1.72
CA ARG A 22 9.95 -8.76 -1.27
C ARG A 22 11.15 -9.63 -1.59
N THR A 23 11.74 -9.46 -2.78
CA THR A 23 12.94 -10.19 -3.22
C THR A 23 14.16 -9.83 -2.39
N GLN A 24 14.36 -8.54 -2.10
CA GLN A 24 15.52 -8.08 -1.33
C GLN A 24 15.46 -8.48 0.15
N TRP A 25 14.26 -8.56 0.73
CA TRP A 25 14.05 -8.94 2.13
C TRP A 25 13.06 -10.11 2.28
N PRO A 26 13.44 -11.32 1.85
CA PRO A 26 12.52 -12.45 1.78
C PRO A 26 12.04 -12.90 3.18
N GLY A 27 12.86 -12.71 4.22
CA GLY A 27 12.52 -13.01 5.61
C GLY A 27 11.61 -11.98 6.27
N LEU A 28 11.53 -10.74 5.75
CA LEU A 28 10.66 -9.71 6.32
C LEU A 28 9.20 -10.11 6.08
N ARG A 29 8.36 -9.95 7.09
CA ARG A 29 6.90 -10.17 7.00
C ARG A 29 6.22 -8.86 7.41
N PRO A 30 5.97 -7.93 6.47
CA PRO A 30 5.27 -6.68 6.78
C PRO A 30 3.98 -6.98 7.54
N TYR A 31 3.74 -6.25 8.62
CA TYR A 31 2.58 -6.44 9.51
C TYR A 31 2.40 -7.90 9.98
N LYS A 32 3.50 -8.60 10.31
CA LYS A 32 3.49 -10.02 10.70
C LYS A 32 2.86 -10.95 9.63
N GLY A 33 2.88 -10.54 8.36
CA GLY A 33 2.33 -11.33 7.25
C GLY A 33 0.84 -11.11 6.99
N ARG A 34 0.24 -10.08 7.61
CA ARG A 34 -1.19 -9.71 7.51
C ARG A 34 -1.74 -9.65 6.08
N PHE A 35 -0.90 -9.30 5.09
CA PHE A 35 -1.28 -9.20 3.68
C PHE A 35 -0.81 -10.39 2.79
N GLY A 36 -0.34 -11.48 3.41
CA GLY A 36 0.20 -12.65 2.72
C GLY A 36 1.67 -12.50 2.30
N ALA A 37 2.19 -13.53 1.62
CA ALA A 37 3.60 -13.61 1.24
C ALA A 37 4.00 -12.66 0.10
N GLN A 38 3.06 -12.43 -0.83
CA GLN A 38 3.20 -11.55 -1.98
C GLN A 38 1.94 -10.68 -2.11
N PRO A 39 1.87 -9.57 -1.36
CA PRO A 39 0.71 -8.69 -1.43
C PRO A 39 0.66 -7.97 -2.78
N ALA A 40 -0.55 -7.80 -3.32
CA ALA A 40 -0.76 -6.91 -4.44
C ALA A 40 -0.49 -5.46 -4.01
N ALA A 41 0.16 -4.66 -4.86
CA ALA A 41 0.27 -3.22 -4.66
C ALA A 41 -1.13 -2.61 -4.61
N HIS A 42 -1.42 -1.88 -3.53
CA HIS A 42 -2.73 -1.29 -3.31
C HIS A 42 -2.64 -0.04 -2.42
N VAL A 43 -3.69 0.78 -2.49
CA VAL A 43 -3.96 1.85 -1.53
C VAL A 43 -5.15 1.43 -0.68
N THR A 44 -4.94 1.37 0.63
CA THR A 44 -6.04 1.21 1.59
C THR A 44 -6.84 2.51 1.66
N VAL A 45 -8.14 2.44 1.36
CA VAL A 45 -9.06 3.59 1.39
C VAL A 45 -9.98 3.58 2.60
N ALA A 46 -10.15 2.42 3.25
CA ALA A 46 -10.80 2.32 4.55
C ALA A 46 -10.24 1.14 5.36
N MET A 47 -10.23 1.30 6.68
CA MET A 47 -9.86 0.30 7.68
C MET A 47 -11.01 0.16 8.69
N GLY A 48 -11.15 -1.01 9.33
CA GLY A 48 -12.23 -1.27 10.30
C GLY A 48 -13.61 -1.45 9.66
N ALA A 49 -13.67 -1.69 8.35
CA ALA A 49 -14.90 -1.96 7.61
C ALA A 49 -15.32 -3.44 7.75
N ASP A 50 -15.44 -3.92 9.00
CA ASP A 50 -15.75 -5.33 9.30
C ASP A 50 -17.19 -5.69 8.94
N ASN A 51 -18.08 -4.69 8.94
CA ASN A 51 -19.45 -4.83 8.45
C ASN A 51 -19.46 -4.88 6.91
N PRO A 52 -19.95 -5.96 6.28
CA PRO A 52 -19.98 -6.10 4.82
C PRO A 52 -20.77 -5.00 4.10
N THR A 53 -21.88 -4.53 4.68
CA THR A 53 -22.69 -3.44 4.14
C THR A 53 -21.92 -2.13 4.15
N ALA A 54 -21.21 -1.83 5.24
CA ALA A 54 -20.34 -0.65 5.31
C ALA A 54 -19.22 -0.72 4.28
N ALA A 55 -18.55 -1.88 4.17
CA ALA A 55 -17.51 -2.10 3.16
C ALA A 55 -18.04 -1.96 1.73
N ALA A 56 -19.25 -2.44 1.45
CA ALA A 56 -19.90 -2.28 0.14
C ALA A 56 -20.21 -0.82 -0.19
N HIS A 57 -20.73 -0.04 0.78
CA HIS A 57 -20.94 1.39 0.60
C HIS A 57 -19.65 2.14 0.31
N VAL A 58 -18.57 1.85 1.04
CA VAL A 58 -17.25 2.46 0.75
C VAL A 58 -16.79 2.09 -0.65
N ARG A 59 -16.90 0.82 -1.06
CA ARG A 59 -16.51 0.40 -2.42
C ARG A 59 -17.30 1.14 -3.50
N ALA A 60 -18.62 1.32 -3.32
CA ALA A 60 -19.46 2.05 -4.26
C ALA A 60 -19.07 3.54 -4.33
N ALA A 61 -18.84 4.17 -3.18
CA ALA A 61 -18.43 5.58 -3.11
C ALA A 61 -17.05 5.82 -3.72
N ILE A 62 -16.10 4.90 -3.54
CA ILE A 62 -14.77 4.99 -4.16
C ILE A 62 -14.85 4.69 -5.65
N GLY A 63 -15.66 3.71 -6.05
CA GLY A 63 -15.84 3.33 -7.46
C GLY A 63 -16.30 4.50 -8.35
N SER A 64 -17.13 5.41 -7.84
CA SER A 64 -17.57 6.59 -8.59
C SER A 64 -16.50 7.68 -8.76
N LEU A 65 -15.39 7.59 -8.01
CA LEU A 65 -14.27 8.53 -8.07
C LEU A 65 -13.10 8.02 -8.93
N LEU A 66 -13.18 6.79 -9.42
CA LEU A 66 -12.13 6.15 -10.21
C LEU A 66 -12.44 6.21 -11.71
N PRO A 67 -11.41 6.28 -12.59
CA PRO A 67 -9.99 6.22 -12.26
C PRO A 67 -9.42 7.55 -11.75
N LEU A 68 -8.62 7.48 -10.69
CA LEU A 68 -7.79 8.59 -10.20
C LEU A 68 -6.35 8.33 -10.62
N HIS A 69 -5.74 9.32 -11.28
CA HIS A 69 -4.35 9.24 -11.71
C HIS A 69 -3.48 10.19 -10.90
N THR A 70 -2.34 9.69 -10.44
CA THR A 70 -1.30 10.48 -9.80
C THR A 70 0.06 9.82 -10.00
N ARG A 71 1.14 10.51 -9.63
CA ARG A 71 2.51 10.01 -9.73
C ARG A 71 3.09 9.75 -8.35
N ALA A 72 3.58 8.53 -8.12
CA ALA A 72 4.44 8.25 -6.98
C ALA A 72 5.84 8.83 -7.24
N THR A 73 6.32 9.69 -6.35
CA THR A 73 7.59 10.41 -6.50
C THR A 73 8.71 9.88 -5.62
N ALA A 74 8.39 9.05 -4.61
CA ALA A 74 9.38 8.51 -3.70
C ALA A 74 8.85 7.24 -3.00
N VAL A 75 9.78 6.43 -2.49
CA VAL A 75 9.52 5.40 -1.48
C VAL A 75 10.05 5.91 -0.14
N GLN A 76 9.26 5.76 0.91
CA GLN A 76 9.65 6.14 2.27
C GLN A 76 9.73 4.93 3.18
N LEU A 77 10.83 4.81 3.92
CA LEU A 77 10.88 3.96 5.10
C LEU A 77 10.29 4.75 6.26
N VAL A 78 9.21 4.23 6.82
CA VAL A 78 8.49 4.86 7.94
C VAL A 78 8.49 3.94 9.17
N VAL A 79 8.44 4.55 10.35
CA VAL A 79 8.33 3.84 11.63
C VAL A 79 7.08 4.33 12.37
N PRO A 80 6.24 3.43 12.90
CA PRO A 80 5.12 3.83 13.74
C PRO A 80 5.65 4.32 15.10
N THR A 81 5.18 5.49 15.53
CA THR A 81 5.49 6.13 16.82
C THR A 81 4.19 6.58 17.49
N GLU A 82 4.27 7.10 18.73
CA GLU A 82 3.11 7.67 19.43
C GLU A 82 2.50 8.87 18.68
N GLU A 83 3.32 9.61 17.94
CA GLU A 83 2.91 10.74 17.09
C GLU A 83 2.42 10.30 15.70
N GLY A 84 2.34 8.99 15.45
CA GLY A 84 1.98 8.41 14.16
C GLY A 84 3.18 7.92 13.35
N TRP A 85 3.00 7.79 12.03
CA TRP A 85 4.04 7.31 11.12
C TRP A 85 5.08 8.39 10.87
N GLN A 86 6.33 8.10 11.24
CA GLN A 86 7.45 9.03 11.07
C GLN A 86 8.41 8.53 9.99
N PRO A 87 8.79 9.38 9.01
CA PRO A 87 9.76 9.01 7.99
C PRO A 87 11.16 8.87 8.60
N ARG A 88 11.89 7.83 8.21
CA ARG A 88 13.29 7.59 8.56
C ARG A 88 14.22 7.74 7.37
N PHE A 89 13.72 7.41 6.18
CA PHE A 89 14.47 7.49 4.94
C PHE A 89 13.53 7.71 3.77
N THR A 90 13.95 8.50 2.78
CA THR A 90 13.17 8.79 1.57
C THR A 90 14.07 8.60 0.35
N VAL A 91 13.63 7.79 -0.59
CA VAL A 91 14.31 7.54 -1.88
C VAL A 91 13.42 8.06 -2.99
N PRO A 92 13.87 9.02 -3.82
CA PRO A 92 13.08 9.50 -4.94
C PRO A 92 12.93 8.41 -6.01
N LEU A 93 11.76 8.34 -6.62
CA LEU A 93 11.44 7.45 -7.74
C LEU A 93 11.60 8.22 -9.06
N GLY A 94 12.27 7.60 -10.04
CA GLY A 94 12.43 8.18 -11.38
C GLY A 94 13.53 9.23 -11.49
N VAL A 95 14.48 9.26 -10.56
CA VAL A 95 15.80 9.87 -10.78
C VAL A 95 16.67 8.78 -11.40
N PRO A 96 17.37 9.03 -12.52
CA PRO A 96 18.35 8.07 -13.03
C PRO A 96 19.35 7.75 -11.93
N ASP A 97 19.82 6.49 -11.85
CA ASP A 97 21.04 6.21 -11.09
C ASP A 97 22.10 7.20 -11.60
N GLY A 98 22.61 8.05 -10.70
CA GLY A 98 23.64 9.02 -11.03
C GLY A 98 24.89 8.30 -11.58
N PRO A 99 25.75 9.02 -12.33
CA PRO A 99 26.87 8.45 -13.07
C PRO A 99 27.84 7.65 -12.19
#